data_AF-A0A536MRJ9-F1
#
_entry.id   AF-A0A536MRJ9-F1
#
_cell.length_a   1.000
_cell.length_b   1.000
_cell.length_c   1.000
_cell.angle_alpha   90.00
_cell.angle_beta   90.00
_cell.angle_gamma   90.00
#
_symmetry.space_group_name_H-M   'P 1'
#
loop_
_entity.id
_entity.type
_entity.pdbx_description
1 polymer ?
#
loop_
_entity_poly.entity_id
_entity_poly.type
_entity_poly.pdbx_seq_one_letter_code
_entity_poly.pdbx_strand_id
1 'polypeptide(L)'
;MNCYLGSDAATKDHFQNLVQVSEFPGGPWLYKDAAEALKGVAKDMGGKEHLPTSDNAQNLRERHLHYKEQQGHPMGFSIDYYPSDNPMISEAQRVALLQLVTGKTSNVDTGMDFGPRRGRIEQIAAGTDKDVEAFFNNFDVAFEKTKKASDAFRLTPGSDEMKALDKAKENYVKSADLPKAQDSLAALEKQIAALPKSGGDPKQRQALEAKRAAAEKTTQELEAARDAIPGLLATAFGPWLKQIKTRITEIEKIGTEAKTAGVVIENLPKKSSLDSAATILPKMAAIEQKIADAEAKAKEPSPAPAPAAKGSKAKPKKAPAPPPIEAWKKQDKKWKDAVTPILGSMDAALPAQAAKKDRTIADRLAQIDALRPWVDDPTKAADWKGLPTLRKLQTSLTQDTRFVFGSVKMANAIDRGSGDAKDVPIYQLAKKGFFNPTDTYSLAFFKTMMKHGFDPGVTWGPGWTDAMHFDYVQGFHQIVDYACGPGKKK
;
A
#
# COMPACT_ATOMS: atom_id res chain seq x y z
N MET A 1 -19.45 1.93 19.57
CA MET A 1 -18.80 2.66 20.68
C MET A 1 -18.54 1.78 21.88
N ASN A 2 -19.50 0.99 22.38
CA ASN A 2 -19.29 0.08 23.53
C ASN A 2 -18.11 -0.89 23.38
N CYS A 3 -17.78 -1.29 22.15
CA CYS A 3 -16.57 -2.05 21.83
C CYS A 3 -15.26 -1.34 22.19
N TYR A 4 -15.20 -0.02 21.99
CA TYR A 4 -13.99 0.80 22.14
C TYR A 4 -13.94 1.52 23.49
N LEU A 5 -15.10 1.98 23.97
CA LEU A 5 -15.24 2.79 25.18
C LEU A 5 -15.85 2.03 26.36
N GLY A 6 -16.27 0.78 26.16
CA GLY A 6 -16.87 -0.03 27.22
C GLY A 6 -18.35 0.27 27.44
N SER A 7 -18.70 0.83 28.60
CA SER A 7 -20.10 1.03 29.00
C SER A 7 -20.73 2.23 28.29
N ASP A 8 -22.07 2.31 28.29
CA ASP A 8 -22.79 3.50 27.82
C ASP A 8 -22.39 4.73 28.66
N ALA A 9 -22.13 4.55 29.95
CA ALA A 9 -21.65 5.61 30.84
C ALA A 9 -20.27 6.12 30.43
N ALA A 10 -19.32 5.22 30.12
CA ALA A 10 -17.99 5.60 29.64
C ALA A 10 -18.04 6.21 28.23
N THR A 11 -18.94 5.73 27.38
CA THR A 11 -19.20 6.35 26.06
C THR A 11 -19.73 7.77 26.24
N LYS A 12 -20.72 7.97 27.10
CA LYS A 12 -21.27 9.30 27.41
C LYS A 12 -20.17 10.21 27.99
N ASP A 13 -19.41 9.72 28.96
CA ASP A 13 -18.31 10.47 29.56
C ASP A 13 -17.30 10.90 28.48
N HIS A 14 -16.85 10.00 27.62
CA HIS A 14 -15.93 10.32 26.52
C HIS A 14 -16.41 11.50 25.67
N PHE A 15 -17.65 11.43 25.17
CA PHE A 15 -18.21 12.46 24.30
C PHE A 15 -18.55 13.77 25.04
N GLN A 16 -18.81 13.72 26.35
CA GLN A 16 -18.95 14.92 27.18
C GLN A 16 -17.62 15.65 27.43
N ASN A 17 -16.50 14.95 27.29
CA ASN A 17 -15.16 15.50 27.42
C ASN A 17 -14.56 15.96 26.08
N LEU A 18 -15.37 16.10 25.02
CA LEU A 18 -14.94 16.78 23.80
C LEU A 18 -14.87 18.29 24.04
N VAL A 19 -13.78 18.90 23.60
CA VAL A 19 -13.47 20.32 23.79
C VAL A 19 -13.17 20.94 22.44
N GLN A 20 -13.72 22.13 22.21
CA GLN A 20 -13.34 22.96 21.06
C GLN A 20 -12.02 23.68 21.33
N VAL A 21 -11.04 23.54 20.44
CA VAL A 21 -9.73 24.19 20.57
C VAL A 21 -9.75 25.55 19.85
N SER A 22 -10.20 26.58 20.55
CA SER A 22 -10.40 27.93 20.00
C SER A 22 -9.11 28.63 19.51
N GLU A 23 -7.97 28.19 20.07
CA GLU A 23 -6.61 28.63 19.77
C GLU A 23 -6.18 28.23 18.35
N PHE A 24 -6.81 27.23 17.76
CA PHE A 24 -6.58 26.82 16.36
C PHE A 24 -7.57 27.49 15.40
N PRO A 25 -7.14 27.88 14.18
CA PRO A 25 -8.08 28.31 13.14
C PRO A 25 -9.00 27.16 12.73
N GLY A 26 -10.29 27.45 12.59
CA GLY A 26 -11.35 26.45 12.39
C GLY A 26 -11.96 25.89 13.68
N GLY A 27 -11.27 26.02 14.82
CA GLY A 27 -11.79 25.61 16.13
C GLY A 27 -12.18 24.14 16.17
N PRO A 28 -11.24 23.20 15.93
CA PRO A 28 -11.55 21.77 15.87
C PRO A 28 -12.03 21.25 17.23
N TRP A 29 -12.94 20.29 17.19
CA TRP A 29 -13.37 19.53 18.37
C TRP A 29 -12.51 18.29 18.53
N LEU A 30 -11.96 18.08 19.72
CA LEU A 30 -11.11 16.95 20.08
C LEU A 30 -11.43 16.46 21.49
N TYR A 31 -11.07 15.22 21.81
CA TYR A 31 -11.13 14.75 23.20
C TYR A 31 -10.13 15.52 24.06
N LYS A 32 -10.48 15.81 25.32
CA LYS A 32 -9.74 16.71 26.23
C LYS A 32 -8.22 16.56 26.20
N ASP A 33 -7.69 15.34 26.18
CA ASP A 33 -6.23 15.12 26.23
C ASP A 33 -5.57 15.53 24.89
N ALA A 34 -6.19 15.16 23.77
CA ALA A 34 -5.76 15.62 22.45
C ALA A 34 -5.95 17.13 22.28
N ALA A 35 -7.00 17.70 22.88
CA ALA A 35 -7.25 19.14 22.89
C ALA A 35 -6.16 19.91 23.66
N GLU A 36 -5.76 19.44 24.85
CA GLU A 36 -4.67 20.05 25.61
C GLU A 36 -3.33 19.94 24.89
N ALA A 37 -3.02 18.78 24.31
CA ALA A 37 -1.84 18.61 23.47
C ALA A 37 -1.85 19.60 22.29
N LEU A 38 -2.99 19.75 21.62
CA LEU A 38 -3.13 20.69 20.50
C LEU A 38 -2.97 22.15 20.98
N LYS A 39 -3.51 22.55 22.14
CA LYS A 39 -3.25 23.89 22.71
C LYS A 39 -1.76 24.12 22.98
N GLY A 40 -1.02 23.09 23.41
CA GLY A 40 0.43 23.12 23.53
C GLY A 40 1.12 23.45 22.21
N VAL A 41 0.67 22.84 21.11
CA VAL A 41 1.15 23.16 19.76
C VAL A 41 0.90 24.62 19.41
N ALA A 42 -0.30 25.16 19.67
CA ALA A 42 -0.60 26.57 19.39
C ALA A 42 0.33 27.52 20.12
N LYS A 43 0.60 27.24 21.40
CA LYS A 43 1.51 28.01 22.23
C LYS A 43 2.94 28.00 21.67
N ASP A 44 3.45 26.82 21.33
CA ASP A 44 4.83 26.66 20.83
C ASP A 44 5.03 27.21 19.43
N MET A 45 3.97 27.25 18.61
CA MET A 45 3.96 27.89 17.30
C MET A 45 3.79 29.41 17.37
N GLY A 46 3.59 29.98 18.56
CA GLY A 46 3.53 31.43 18.77
C GLY A 46 2.15 32.05 18.56
N GLY A 47 1.09 31.26 18.43
CA GLY A 47 -0.28 31.77 18.28
C GLY A 47 -1.02 31.27 17.04
N LYS A 48 -2.28 31.68 16.92
CA LYS A 48 -3.25 31.20 15.94
C LYS A 48 -2.89 31.55 14.49
N GLU A 49 -2.21 32.68 14.30
CA GLU A 49 -1.76 33.22 13.02
C GLU A 49 -0.67 32.39 12.33
N HIS A 50 0.03 31.54 13.10
CA HIS A 50 1.10 30.67 12.60
C HIS A 50 0.64 29.22 12.36
N LEU A 51 -0.66 28.96 12.53
CA LEU A 51 -1.23 27.61 12.49
C LEU A 51 -2.04 27.37 11.21
N PRO A 52 -2.07 26.12 10.73
CA PRO A 52 -2.95 25.73 9.64
C PRO A 52 -4.41 25.70 10.10
N THR A 53 -5.33 26.03 9.19
CA THR A 53 -6.77 25.99 9.48
C THR A 53 -7.33 24.59 9.33
N SER A 54 -8.08 24.11 10.32
CA SER A 54 -8.89 22.90 10.19
C SER A 54 -10.09 22.90 11.15
N ASP A 55 -11.21 22.46 10.64
CA ASP A 55 -12.40 22.01 11.38
C ASP A 55 -12.60 20.49 11.26
N ASN A 56 -11.74 19.79 10.51
CA ASN A 56 -11.84 18.37 10.19
C ASN A 56 -11.17 17.51 11.26
N ALA A 57 -11.71 17.55 12.48
CA ALA A 57 -11.26 16.76 13.62
C ALA A 57 -12.33 15.74 14.04
N GLN A 58 -13.08 15.98 15.13
CA GLN A 58 -14.15 15.10 15.54
C GLN A 58 -15.30 15.10 14.52
N ASN A 59 -15.49 13.95 13.86
CA ASN A 59 -16.60 13.71 12.96
C ASN A 59 -16.87 12.20 12.92
N LEU A 60 -18.15 11.82 13.01
CA LEU A 60 -18.55 10.42 12.91
C LEU A 60 -18.35 9.84 11.51
N ARG A 61 -18.34 10.65 10.43
CA ARG A 61 -18.18 10.23 9.02
C ARG A 61 -19.02 9.00 8.66
N GLU A 62 -20.27 8.98 9.11
CA GLU A 62 -21.18 7.82 8.98
C GLU A 62 -20.68 6.51 9.61
N ARG A 63 -19.54 6.48 10.30
CA ARG A 63 -18.96 5.29 10.96
C ARG A 63 -19.82 4.77 12.11
N HIS A 64 -20.80 5.54 12.57
CA HIS A 64 -21.85 5.02 13.44
C HIS A 64 -22.70 3.90 12.76
N LEU A 65 -22.65 3.80 11.43
CA LEU A 65 -23.26 2.75 10.61
C LEU A 65 -22.28 1.59 10.28
N HIS A 66 -20.97 1.78 10.50
CA HIS A 66 -19.91 0.86 10.05
C HIS A 66 -18.87 0.58 11.15
N TYR A 67 -18.98 -0.56 11.83
CA TYR A 67 -18.25 -0.86 13.08
C TYR A 67 -16.79 -1.31 12.95
N LYS A 68 -16.28 -1.53 11.73
CA LYS A 68 -14.95 -2.14 11.47
C LYS A 68 -13.83 -1.16 11.13
N GLU A 69 -14.11 0.14 11.07
CA GLU A 69 -13.12 1.15 10.68
C GLU A 69 -12.39 1.73 11.89
N GLN A 70 -11.17 2.25 11.68
CA GLN A 70 -10.43 2.99 12.71
C GLN A 70 -11.26 4.16 13.23
N GLN A 71 -11.26 4.41 14.54
CA GLN A 71 -12.19 5.36 15.16
C GLN A 71 -11.55 6.70 15.54
N GLY A 72 -10.34 7.02 15.07
CA GLY A 72 -9.60 8.23 15.47
C GLY A 72 -10.42 9.53 15.34
N HIS A 73 -10.93 9.87 14.15
CA HIS A 73 -11.84 11.01 13.96
C HIS A 73 -13.14 10.91 14.80
N PRO A 74 -13.94 9.82 14.74
CA PRO A 74 -15.12 9.70 15.58
C PRO A 74 -14.86 9.97 17.08
N MET A 75 -13.70 9.57 17.58
CA MET A 75 -13.31 9.66 18.97
C MET A 75 -12.66 11.01 19.34
N GLY A 76 -12.38 11.88 18.36
CA GLY A 76 -11.73 13.15 18.61
C GLY A 76 -10.23 13.02 18.91
N PHE A 77 -9.56 12.02 18.33
CA PHE A 77 -8.11 11.83 18.42
C PHE A 77 -7.36 12.12 17.12
N SER A 78 -8.09 12.38 16.02
CA SER A 78 -7.48 12.67 14.73
C SER A 78 -7.89 14.02 14.19
N ILE A 79 -7.01 14.63 13.40
CA ILE A 79 -7.25 15.90 12.71
C ILE A 79 -6.65 15.88 11.31
N ASP A 80 -7.40 16.38 10.33
CA ASP A 80 -6.96 16.49 8.94
C ASP A 80 -6.70 17.95 8.57
N TYR A 81 -5.65 18.23 7.81
CA TYR A 81 -5.30 19.55 7.30
C TYR A 81 -5.13 19.55 5.79
N TYR A 82 -5.71 20.55 5.12
CA TYR A 82 -5.61 20.76 3.68
C TYR A 82 -5.79 19.47 2.84
N PRO A 83 -6.89 18.71 3.04
CA PRO A 83 -7.07 17.39 2.43
C PRO A 83 -7.02 17.42 0.89
N SER A 84 -7.43 18.53 0.27
CA SER A 84 -7.37 18.70 -1.19
C SER A 84 -5.95 18.92 -1.72
N ASP A 85 -5.03 19.39 -0.87
CA ASP A 85 -3.64 19.72 -1.24
C ASP A 85 -2.66 18.66 -0.75
N ASN A 86 -3.03 17.88 0.28
CA ASN A 86 -2.24 16.81 0.88
C ASN A 86 -3.04 15.50 0.97
N PRO A 87 -3.56 14.99 -0.18
CA PRO A 87 -4.53 13.90 -0.16
C PRO A 87 -3.95 12.57 0.32
N MET A 88 -4.82 11.74 0.87
CA MET A 88 -4.54 10.33 1.10
C MET A 88 -4.47 9.57 -0.24
N ILE A 89 -3.38 8.85 -0.49
CA ILE A 89 -3.17 8.05 -1.69
C ILE A 89 -2.89 6.61 -1.29
N SER A 90 -3.88 5.73 -1.46
CA SER A 90 -3.85 4.32 -1.04
C SER A 90 -4.12 3.32 -2.16
N GLU A 91 -4.74 3.76 -3.26
CA GLU A 91 -5.04 2.89 -4.40
C GLU A 91 -3.76 2.50 -5.14
N ALA A 92 -3.56 1.18 -5.31
CA ALA A 92 -2.33 0.57 -5.81
C ALA A 92 -1.80 1.18 -7.13
N GLN A 93 -2.68 1.62 -8.04
CA GLN A 93 -2.24 2.23 -9.30
C GLN A 93 -1.60 3.61 -9.09
N ARG A 94 -2.16 4.44 -8.21
CA ARG A 94 -1.60 5.76 -7.87
C ARG A 94 -0.31 5.60 -7.08
N VAL A 95 -0.30 4.70 -6.11
CA VAL A 95 0.91 4.30 -5.38
C VAL A 95 2.02 3.90 -6.35
N ALA A 96 1.73 3.00 -7.29
CA ALA A 96 2.72 2.56 -8.28
C ALA A 96 3.22 3.71 -9.16
N LEU A 97 2.32 4.62 -9.58
CA LEU A 97 2.70 5.80 -10.35
C LEU A 97 3.65 6.71 -9.55
N LEU A 98 3.28 7.06 -8.31
CA LEU A 98 4.11 7.88 -7.43
C LEU A 98 5.46 7.23 -7.21
N GLN A 99 5.51 5.95 -6.82
CA GLN A 99 6.75 5.24 -6.57
C GLN A 99 7.65 5.16 -7.81
N LEU A 100 7.08 4.97 -8.99
CA LEU A 100 7.83 4.92 -10.23
C LEU A 100 8.47 6.27 -10.56
N VAL A 101 7.68 7.35 -10.52
CA VAL A 101 8.11 8.69 -10.92
C VAL A 101 9.04 9.33 -9.89
N THR A 102 8.84 9.04 -8.60
CA THR A 102 9.59 9.65 -7.49
C THR A 102 10.75 8.79 -6.96
N GLY A 103 10.98 7.61 -7.54
CA GLY A 103 11.95 6.65 -7.01
C GLY A 103 11.60 6.17 -5.60
N LYS A 104 10.32 5.81 -5.38
CA LYS A 104 9.72 5.35 -4.12
C LYS A 104 9.60 6.40 -3.01
N THR A 105 9.76 7.68 -3.35
CA THR A 105 9.64 8.79 -2.39
C THR A 105 8.23 9.36 -2.44
N SER A 106 7.25 8.60 -1.93
CA SER A 106 5.84 9.03 -1.88
C SER A 106 5.36 9.43 -0.48
N ASN A 107 6.18 9.21 0.55
CA ASN A 107 5.89 9.45 1.95
C ASN A 107 7.18 9.85 2.69
N VAL A 108 7.05 10.46 3.88
CA VAL A 108 8.17 10.80 4.76
C VAL A 108 8.59 9.54 5.52
N ASP A 109 9.58 8.84 4.98
CA ASP A 109 10.12 7.66 5.62
C ASP A 109 11.10 8.04 6.74
N THR A 110 10.69 7.81 7.99
CA THR A 110 11.54 8.03 9.17
C THR A 110 12.52 6.89 9.43
N GLY A 111 12.54 5.85 8.59
CA GLY A 111 13.32 4.63 8.78
C GLY A 111 12.81 3.76 9.93
N MET A 112 11.58 3.98 10.39
CA MET A 112 10.97 3.27 11.52
C MET A 112 9.59 2.73 11.13
N ASP A 113 9.33 1.49 11.51
CA ASP A 113 8.00 0.90 11.43
C ASP A 113 6.98 1.67 12.29
N PHE A 114 5.71 1.56 11.91
CA PHE A 114 4.59 2.29 12.51
C PHE A 114 4.52 2.20 14.05
N GLY A 115 4.61 0.98 14.61
CA GLY A 115 4.52 0.76 16.06
C GLY A 115 5.68 1.39 16.85
N PRO A 116 6.95 1.02 16.54
CA PRO A 116 8.11 1.63 17.17
C PRO A 116 8.16 3.16 17.05
N ARG A 117 7.72 3.72 15.91
CA ARG A 117 7.65 5.17 15.72
C ARG A 117 6.66 5.83 16.70
N ARG A 118 5.47 5.26 16.86
CA ARG A 118 4.47 5.78 17.81
C ARG A 118 4.95 5.73 19.25
N GLY A 119 5.54 4.62 19.68
CA GLY A 119 6.16 4.53 21.02
C GLY A 119 7.28 5.56 21.23
N ARG A 120 8.00 5.90 20.16
CA ARG A 120 9.00 6.97 20.19
C ARG A 120 8.38 8.36 20.32
N ILE A 121 7.32 8.66 19.56
CA ILE A 121 6.58 9.93 19.65
C ILE A 121 6.02 10.14 21.06
N GLU A 122 5.55 9.08 21.74
CA GLU A 122 5.14 9.17 23.15
C GLU A 122 6.29 9.55 24.07
N GLN A 123 7.49 8.98 23.87
CA GLN A 123 8.68 9.32 24.66
C GLN A 123 9.12 10.76 24.42
N ILE A 124 9.03 11.25 23.18
CA ILE A 124 9.30 12.64 22.81
C ILE A 124 8.32 13.56 23.55
N ALA A 125 7.02 13.27 23.50
CA ALA A 125 5.99 14.07 24.16
C ALA A 125 6.14 14.08 25.70
N ALA A 126 6.63 12.98 26.27
CA ALA A 126 6.95 12.90 27.69
C ALA A 126 8.29 13.57 28.08
N GLY A 127 9.09 14.04 27.11
CA GLY A 127 10.42 14.59 27.36
C GLY A 127 11.46 13.56 27.82
N THR A 128 11.28 12.29 27.45
CA THR A 128 12.11 11.15 27.89
C THR A 128 12.93 10.50 26.77
N ASP A 129 12.67 10.85 25.50
CA ASP A 129 13.47 10.37 24.36
C ASP A 129 14.89 10.97 24.40
N LYS A 130 15.90 10.11 24.43
CA LYS A 130 17.32 10.50 24.54
C LYS A 130 17.95 10.90 23.21
N ASP A 131 17.32 10.53 22.09
CA ASP A 131 17.83 10.64 20.74
C ASP A 131 16.89 11.49 19.85
N VAL A 132 16.08 12.37 20.46
CA VAL A 132 15.05 13.19 19.79
C VAL A 132 15.60 14.02 18.63
N GLU A 133 16.81 14.56 18.78
CA GLU A 133 17.47 15.34 17.72
C GLU A 133 17.80 14.46 16.50
N ALA A 134 18.27 13.23 16.71
CA ALA A 134 18.54 12.31 15.61
C ALA A 134 17.25 11.90 14.88
N PHE A 135 16.15 11.70 15.61
CA PHE A 135 14.83 11.45 15.02
C PHE A 135 14.39 12.62 14.14
N PHE A 136 14.44 13.84 14.66
CA PHE A 136 14.03 15.02 13.91
C PHE A 136 14.95 15.34 12.73
N ASN A 137 16.27 15.11 12.84
CA ASN A 137 17.16 15.26 11.69
C ASN A 137 16.80 14.29 10.54
N ASN A 138 16.47 13.04 10.86
CA ASN A 138 16.01 12.08 9.85
C ASN A 138 14.66 12.51 9.24
N PHE A 139 13.75 13.00 10.08
CA PHE A 139 12.46 13.51 9.62
C PHE A 139 12.64 14.71 8.70
N ASP A 140 13.49 15.69 9.04
CA ASP A 140 13.76 16.89 8.23
C ASP A 140 14.26 16.49 6.83
N VAL A 141 15.23 15.56 6.76
CA VAL A 141 15.75 15.05 5.48
C VAL A 141 14.65 14.35 4.67
N ALA A 142 13.85 13.49 5.30
CA ALA A 142 12.78 12.76 4.63
C ALA A 142 11.64 13.68 4.18
N PHE A 143 11.31 14.72 4.96
CA PHE A 143 10.33 15.75 4.64
C PHE A 143 10.75 16.52 3.39
N GLU A 144 11.97 17.06 3.38
CA GLU A 144 12.50 17.79 2.23
C GLU A 144 12.61 16.92 0.99
N LYS A 145 13.02 15.66 1.16
CA LYS A 145 13.07 14.69 0.06
C LYS A 145 11.68 14.44 -0.53
N THR A 146 10.66 14.27 0.33
CA THR A 146 9.27 14.04 -0.09
C THR A 146 8.67 15.25 -0.76
N LYS A 147 8.92 16.45 -0.22
CA LYS A 147 8.49 17.71 -0.84
C LYS A 147 9.09 17.87 -2.23
N LYS A 148 10.41 17.69 -2.37
CA LYS A 148 11.10 17.74 -3.67
C LYS A 148 10.58 16.69 -4.65
N ALA A 149 10.26 15.49 -4.17
CA ALA A 149 9.66 14.43 -4.98
C ALA A 149 8.25 14.79 -5.47
N SER A 150 7.42 15.41 -4.62
CA SER A 150 6.09 15.93 -5.00
C SER A 150 6.18 17.04 -6.04
N ASP A 151 7.09 18.00 -5.83
CA ASP A 151 7.37 19.05 -6.80
C ASP A 151 7.86 18.46 -8.14
N ALA A 152 8.81 17.52 -8.12
CA ALA A 152 9.30 16.86 -9.33
C ALA A 152 8.21 16.05 -10.04
N PHE A 153 7.35 15.36 -9.28
CA PHE A 153 6.22 14.63 -9.82
C PHE A 153 5.28 15.56 -10.60
N ARG A 154 4.88 16.66 -9.98
CA ARG A 154 4.01 17.69 -10.56
C ARG A 154 4.61 18.34 -11.81
N LEU A 155 5.94 18.50 -11.83
CA LEU A 155 6.67 19.12 -12.94
C LEU A 155 7.11 18.12 -14.02
N THR A 156 6.86 16.82 -13.85
CA THR A 156 7.27 15.81 -14.83
C THR A 156 6.53 15.97 -16.16
N PRO A 157 5.20 16.23 -16.20
CA PRO A 157 4.56 16.74 -17.41
C PRO A 157 5.05 18.16 -17.70
N GLY A 158 5.57 18.39 -18.91
CA GLY A 158 5.97 19.71 -19.36
C GLY A 158 4.78 20.60 -19.70
N SER A 159 5.07 21.81 -20.21
CA SER A 159 4.04 22.79 -20.57
C SER A 159 3.06 22.25 -21.62
N ASP A 160 3.56 21.54 -22.64
CA ASP A 160 2.73 21.02 -23.71
C ASP A 160 1.92 19.79 -23.28
N GLU A 161 2.50 18.94 -22.44
CA GLU A 161 1.78 17.84 -21.78
C GLU A 161 0.62 18.36 -20.91
N MET A 162 0.87 19.42 -20.13
CA MET A 162 -0.18 20.02 -19.31
C MET A 162 -1.27 20.69 -20.15
N LYS A 163 -0.94 21.34 -21.27
CA LYS A 163 -1.95 21.84 -22.23
C LYS A 163 -2.78 20.70 -22.81
N ALA A 164 -2.16 19.57 -23.16
CA ALA A 164 -2.89 18.40 -23.63
C ALA A 164 -3.82 17.83 -22.54
N LEU A 165 -3.37 17.82 -21.29
CA LEU A 165 -4.18 17.37 -20.15
C LEU A 165 -5.38 18.28 -19.89
N ASP A 166 -5.16 19.60 -19.87
CA ASP A 166 -6.21 20.60 -19.72
C ASP A 166 -7.21 20.50 -20.90
N LYS A 167 -6.73 20.28 -22.13
CA LYS A 167 -7.60 20.07 -23.29
C LYS A 167 -8.40 18.78 -23.20
N ALA A 168 -7.80 17.69 -22.72
CA ALA A 168 -8.50 16.44 -22.47
C ALA A 168 -9.60 16.62 -21.42
N LYS A 169 -9.34 17.40 -20.37
CA LYS A 169 -10.32 17.74 -19.34
C LYS A 169 -11.47 18.57 -19.91
N GLU A 170 -11.18 19.58 -20.73
CA GLU A 170 -12.23 20.35 -21.44
C GLU A 170 -13.13 19.44 -22.29
N ASN A 171 -12.53 18.56 -23.08
CA ASN A 171 -13.27 17.61 -23.91
C ASN A 171 -14.08 16.61 -23.08
N TYR A 172 -13.53 16.14 -21.96
CA TYR A 172 -14.24 15.27 -21.01
C TYR A 172 -15.47 15.96 -20.42
N VAL A 173 -15.33 17.20 -19.94
CA VAL A 173 -16.45 17.97 -19.40
C VAL A 173 -17.48 18.29 -20.49
N LYS A 174 -17.02 18.70 -21.68
CA LYS A 174 -17.89 19.02 -22.83
C LYS A 174 -18.71 17.80 -23.26
N SER A 175 -18.06 16.64 -23.43
CA SER A 175 -18.71 15.40 -23.87
C SER A 175 -19.65 14.77 -22.84
N ALA A 176 -19.70 15.28 -21.60
CA ALA A 176 -20.66 14.83 -20.60
C ALA A 176 -22.12 15.05 -20.99
N ASP A 177 -22.41 16.03 -21.86
CA ASP A 177 -23.75 16.30 -22.38
C ASP A 177 -24.11 15.46 -23.63
N LEU A 178 -23.20 14.58 -24.10
CA LEU A 178 -23.43 13.74 -25.27
C LEU A 178 -24.72 12.89 -25.15
N PRO A 179 -25.02 12.22 -24.03
CA PRO A 179 -26.27 11.46 -23.90
C PRO A 179 -27.51 12.33 -24.11
N LYS A 180 -27.52 13.55 -23.54
CA LYS A 180 -28.63 14.49 -23.72
C LYS A 180 -28.77 14.95 -25.17
N ALA A 181 -27.65 15.17 -25.85
CA ALA A 181 -27.65 15.55 -27.27
C ALA A 181 -28.20 14.43 -28.15
N GLN A 182 -27.80 13.17 -27.89
CA GLN A 182 -28.30 11.99 -28.60
C GLN A 182 -29.80 11.77 -28.35
N ASP A 183 -30.27 11.92 -27.11
CA ASP A 183 -31.70 11.84 -26.78
C ASP A 183 -32.51 12.92 -27.50
N SER A 184 -31.98 14.16 -27.55
CA SER A 184 -32.62 15.25 -28.28
C SER A 184 -32.68 14.98 -29.79
N LEU A 185 -31.62 14.41 -30.37
CA LEU A 185 -31.58 14.05 -31.78
C LEU A 185 -32.62 12.96 -32.09
N ALA A 186 -32.64 11.88 -31.30
CA ALA A 186 -33.60 10.79 -31.44
C ALA A 186 -35.06 11.28 -31.28
N ALA A 187 -35.31 12.20 -30.35
CA ALA A 187 -36.64 12.81 -30.18
C ALA A 187 -37.08 13.61 -31.42
N LEU A 188 -36.17 14.39 -32.01
CA LEU A 188 -36.44 15.16 -33.23
C LEU A 188 -36.69 14.23 -34.43
N GLU A 189 -35.93 13.14 -34.56
CA GLU A 189 -36.14 12.13 -35.60
C GLU A 189 -37.51 11.46 -35.48
N LYS A 190 -37.94 11.14 -34.25
CA LYS A 190 -39.27 10.60 -33.98
C LYS A 190 -40.38 11.61 -34.32
N GLN A 191 -40.19 12.89 -33.99
CA GLN A 191 -41.15 13.95 -34.34
C GLN A 191 -41.31 14.09 -35.86
N ILE A 192 -40.20 14.08 -36.61
CA ILE A 192 -40.22 14.15 -38.08
C ILE A 192 -40.89 12.90 -38.66
N ALA A 193 -40.59 11.71 -38.15
CA ALA A 193 -41.19 10.45 -38.61
C ALA A 193 -42.70 10.37 -38.35
N ALA A 194 -43.19 11.05 -37.31
CA ALA A 194 -44.62 11.12 -36.97
C ALA A 194 -45.42 12.13 -37.82
N LEU A 195 -44.77 12.99 -38.61
CA LEU A 195 -45.47 13.94 -39.47
C LEU A 195 -46.21 13.20 -40.62
N PRO A 196 -47.44 13.62 -40.98
CA PRO A 196 -48.16 13.05 -42.12
C PRO A 196 -47.35 13.19 -43.41
N LYS A 197 -47.18 12.08 -44.16
CA LYS A 197 -46.47 12.09 -45.45
C LYS A 197 -47.23 12.88 -46.53
N SER A 198 -48.55 13.00 -46.40
CA SER A 198 -49.43 13.82 -47.24
C SER A 198 -50.30 14.71 -46.34
N GLY A 199 -50.25 16.03 -46.57
CA GLY A 199 -51.08 17.02 -45.85
C GLY A 199 -50.47 17.66 -44.59
N GLY A 200 -49.22 17.36 -44.22
CA GLY A 200 -48.52 18.07 -43.13
C GLY A 200 -48.04 19.47 -43.52
N ASP A 201 -47.96 20.41 -42.57
CA ASP A 201 -47.44 21.77 -42.79
C ASP A 201 -45.96 21.73 -43.22
N PRO A 202 -45.63 22.14 -44.47
CA PRO A 202 -44.25 22.16 -44.96
C PRO A 202 -43.31 23.02 -44.10
N LYS A 203 -43.81 24.11 -43.51
CA LYS A 203 -43.00 25.00 -42.67
C LYS A 203 -42.62 24.32 -41.36
N GLN A 204 -43.53 23.57 -40.76
CA GLN A 204 -43.26 22.79 -39.55
C GLN A 204 -42.21 21.71 -39.81
N ARG A 205 -42.32 20.99 -40.94
CA ARG A 205 -41.34 19.98 -41.33
C ARG A 205 -39.95 20.59 -41.52
N GLN A 206 -39.86 21.70 -42.26
CA GLN A 206 -38.60 22.41 -42.50
C GLN A 206 -37.96 22.91 -41.19
N ALA A 207 -38.76 23.44 -40.25
CA ALA A 207 -38.26 23.89 -38.96
C ALA A 207 -37.71 22.73 -38.10
N LEU A 208 -38.36 21.55 -38.12
CA LEU A 208 -37.88 20.36 -37.42
C LEU A 208 -36.62 19.79 -38.05
N GLU A 209 -36.54 19.74 -39.38
CA GLU A 209 -35.33 19.30 -40.10
C GLU A 209 -34.14 20.22 -39.81
N ALA A 210 -34.34 21.54 -39.73
CA ALA A 210 -33.29 22.48 -39.31
C ALA A 210 -32.80 22.24 -37.86
N LYS A 211 -33.73 21.98 -36.92
CA LYS A 211 -33.38 21.61 -35.54
C LYS A 211 -32.65 20.27 -35.48
N ARG A 212 -33.06 19.27 -36.27
CA ARG A 212 -32.38 17.98 -36.38
C ARG A 212 -30.95 18.16 -36.87
N ALA A 213 -30.74 18.94 -37.93
CA ALA A 213 -29.40 19.20 -38.46
C ALA A 213 -28.48 19.89 -37.43
N ALA A 214 -29.02 20.84 -36.65
CA ALA A 214 -28.27 21.46 -35.56
C ALA A 214 -27.93 20.45 -34.44
N ALA A 215 -28.89 19.62 -34.01
CA ALA A 215 -28.67 18.60 -33.00
C ALA A 215 -27.68 17.51 -33.46
N GLU A 216 -27.73 17.13 -34.74
CA GLU A 216 -26.80 16.20 -35.38
C GLU A 216 -25.38 16.76 -35.36
N LYS A 217 -25.20 18.04 -35.75
CA LYS A 217 -23.91 18.72 -35.66
C LYS A 217 -23.39 18.78 -34.22
N THR A 218 -24.22 19.15 -33.26
CA THR A 218 -23.83 19.15 -31.84
C THR A 218 -23.40 17.75 -31.37
N THR A 219 -24.15 16.71 -31.75
CA THR A 219 -23.80 15.32 -31.41
C THR A 219 -22.43 14.94 -31.98
N GLN A 220 -22.19 15.22 -33.26
CA GLN A 220 -20.90 14.97 -33.92
C GLN A 220 -19.74 15.73 -33.24
N GLU A 221 -19.94 16.98 -32.84
CA GLU A 221 -18.91 17.76 -32.13
C GLU A 221 -18.59 17.18 -30.74
N LEU A 222 -19.58 16.65 -30.03
CA LEU A 222 -19.41 16.01 -28.73
C LEU A 222 -18.75 14.63 -28.84
N GLU A 223 -19.09 13.86 -29.87
CA GLU A 223 -18.43 12.60 -30.21
C GLU A 223 -16.96 12.82 -30.57
N ALA A 224 -16.66 13.79 -31.44
CA ALA A 224 -15.29 14.16 -31.77
C ALA A 224 -14.50 14.61 -30.54
N ALA A 225 -15.11 15.37 -29.63
CA ALA A 225 -14.47 15.76 -28.38
C ALA A 225 -14.14 14.53 -27.51
N ARG A 226 -15.10 13.60 -27.34
CA ARG A 226 -14.89 12.33 -26.60
C ARG A 226 -13.76 11.51 -27.22
N ASP A 227 -13.77 11.34 -28.54
CA ASP A 227 -12.84 10.46 -29.26
C ASP A 227 -11.42 11.02 -29.32
N ALA A 228 -11.26 12.34 -29.18
CA ALA A 228 -9.94 12.95 -29.05
C ALA A 228 -9.27 12.72 -27.68
N ILE A 229 -10.04 12.36 -26.63
CA ILE A 229 -9.51 12.26 -25.25
C ILE A 229 -8.34 11.27 -25.15
N PRO A 230 -8.42 10.01 -25.63
CA PRO A 230 -7.32 9.06 -25.47
C PRO A 230 -6.00 9.53 -26.09
N GLY A 231 -6.06 10.20 -27.24
CA GLY A 231 -4.87 10.78 -27.88
C GLY A 231 -4.25 11.90 -27.05
N LEU A 232 -5.09 12.80 -26.53
CA LEU A 232 -4.64 13.89 -25.65
C LEU A 232 -4.05 13.36 -24.33
N LEU A 233 -4.64 12.31 -23.74
CA LEU A 233 -4.12 11.67 -22.54
C LEU A 233 -2.78 10.96 -22.81
N ALA A 234 -2.62 10.31 -23.97
CA ALA A 234 -1.36 9.71 -24.37
C ALA A 234 -0.23 10.76 -24.51
N THR A 235 -0.55 11.95 -25.04
CA THR A 235 0.36 13.09 -25.06
C THR A 235 0.65 13.59 -23.65
N ALA A 236 -0.39 13.91 -22.87
CA ALA A 236 -0.28 14.46 -21.52
C ALA A 236 0.56 13.61 -20.57
N PHE A 237 0.43 12.29 -20.66
CA PHE A 237 1.15 11.36 -19.80
C PHE A 237 2.35 10.71 -20.48
N GLY A 238 2.77 11.17 -21.65
CA GLY A 238 3.90 10.63 -22.41
C GLY A 238 5.16 10.38 -21.56
N PRO A 239 5.62 11.34 -20.73
CA PRO A 239 6.76 11.14 -19.84
C PRO A 239 6.57 9.98 -18.85
N TRP A 240 5.40 9.88 -18.22
CA TRP A 240 5.08 8.80 -17.26
C TRP A 240 4.88 7.46 -17.96
N LEU A 241 4.18 7.43 -19.09
CA LEU A 241 3.94 6.23 -19.89
C LEU A 241 5.26 5.62 -20.39
N LYS A 242 6.26 6.45 -20.71
CA LYS A 242 7.60 5.97 -21.04
C LYS A 242 8.25 5.24 -19.87
N GLN A 243 8.22 5.82 -18.67
CA GLN A 243 8.76 5.17 -17.46
C GLN A 243 8.02 3.86 -17.15
N ILE A 244 6.68 3.86 -17.26
CA ILE A 244 5.85 2.67 -17.01
C ILE A 244 6.23 1.57 -18.00
N LYS A 245 6.35 1.89 -19.29
CA LYS A 245 6.73 0.92 -20.33
C LYS A 245 8.12 0.36 -20.09
N THR A 246 9.11 1.20 -19.79
CA THR A 246 10.46 0.75 -19.44
C THR A 246 10.42 -0.22 -18.27
N ARG A 247 9.71 0.14 -17.19
CA ARG A 247 9.59 -0.70 -16.01
C ARG A 247 8.90 -2.03 -16.29
N ILE A 248 7.82 -2.03 -17.09
CA ILE A 248 7.14 -3.26 -17.53
C ILE A 248 8.14 -4.17 -18.25
N THR A 249 8.93 -3.64 -19.19
CA THR A 249 9.92 -4.42 -19.94
C THR A 249 11.02 -5.00 -19.04
N GLU A 250 11.51 -4.24 -18.05
CA GLU A 250 12.46 -4.75 -17.06
C GLU A 250 11.89 -5.93 -16.26
N ILE A 251 10.62 -5.85 -15.83
CA ILE A 251 9.97 -6.90 -15.06
C ILE A 251 9.67 -8.13 -15.92
N GLU A 252 9.29 -7.93 -17.18
CA GLU A 252 9.10 -9.02 -18.15
C GLU A 252 10.40 -9.79 -18.41
N LYS A 253 11.55 -9.10 -18.33
CA LYS A 253 12.86 -9.76 -18.37
C LYS A 253 13.06 -10.69 -17.18
N ILE A 254 12.67 -10.29 -15.97
CA ILE A 254 12.70 -11.15 -14.76
C ILE A 254 11.90 -12.43 -14.99
N GLY A 255 10.68 -12.31 -15.54
CA GLY A 255 9.85 -13.48 -15.88
C GLY A 255 10.48 -14.39 -16.93
N THR A 256 11.13 -13.81 -17.94
CA THR A 256 11.85 -14.57 -18.97
C THR A 256 13.05 -15.31 -18.37
N GLU A 257 13.84 -14.63 -17.54
CA GLU A 257 14.97 -15.22 -16.81
C GLU A 257 14.50 -16.35 -15.89
N ALA A 258 13.37 -16.20 -15.19
CA ALA A 258 12.81 -17.23 -14.31
C ALA A 258 12.35 -18.44 -15.10
N LYS A 259 11.65 -18.22 -16.22
CA LYS A 259 11.22 -19.30 -17.11
C LYS A 259 12.42 -20.09 -17.64
N THR A 260 13.48 -19.41 -18.07
CA THR A 260 14.73 -20.05 -18.52
C THR A 260 15.41 -20.83 -17.40
N ALA A 261 15.39 -20.30 -16.17
CA ALA A 261 15.92 -20.98 -14.99
C ALA A 261 15.00 -22.11 -14.46
N GLY A 262 13.81 -22.30 -15.03
CA GLY A 262 12.84 -23.27 -14.54
C GLY A 262 12.30 -22.92 -13.15
N VAL A 263 12.05 -21.63 -12.88
CA VAL A 263 11.57 -21.09 -11.60
C VAL A 263 10.18 -20.48 -11.77
N VAL A 264 9.30 -20.75 -10.81
CA VAL A 264 7.97 -20.14 -10.68
C VAL A 264 8.02 -19.09 -9.57
N ILE A 265 8.09 -17.81 -9.97
CA ILE A 265 8.35 -16.67 -9.06
C ILE A 265 7.28 -16.56 -7.97
N GLU A 266 6.02 -16.83 -8.31
CA GLU A 266 4.87 -16.72 -7.40
C GLU A 266 4.94 -17.66 -6.21
N ASN A 267 5.68 -18.76 -6.36
CA ASN A 267 5.77 -19.84 -5.38
C ASN A 267 7.12 -19.88 -4.67
N LEU A 268 7.93 -18.81 -4.78
CA LEU A 268 9.24 -18.76 -4.14
C LEU A 268 9.14 -18.93 -2.62
N PRO A 269 9.94 -19.83 -2.02
CA PRO A 269 10.00 -19.97 -0.57
C PRO A 269 10.58 -18.71 0.10
N LYS A 270 10.26 -18.50 1.38
CA LYS A 270 10.89 -17.45 2.19
C LYS A 270 12.39 -17.73 2.35
N LYS A 271 13.20 -16.67 2.36
CA LYS A 271 14.66 -16.76 2.60
C LYS A 271 15.00 -17.54 3.88
N SER A 272 14.32 -17.21 4.98
CA SER A 272 14.51 -17.90 6.26
C SER A 272 14.21 -19.41 6.19
N SER A 273 13.27 -19.82 5.34
CA SER A 273 12.94 -21.23 5.11
C SER A 273 14.06 -21.93 4.33
N LEU A 274 14.57 -21.29 3.28
CA LEU A 274 15.73 -21.78 2.52
C LEU A 274 16.97 -21.91 3.39
N ASP A 275 17.29 -20.91 4.20
CA ASP A 275 18.41 -20.92 5.14
C ASP A 275 18.26 -22.08 6.16
N SER A 276 17.04 -22.30 6.64
CA SER A 276 16.72 -23.40 7.55
C SER A 276 16.91 -24.77 6.89
N ALA A 277 16.42 -24.96 5.65
CA ALA A 277 16.61 -26.21 4.91
C ALA A 277 18.08 -26.47 4.59
N ALA A 278 18.83 -25.46 4.15
CA ALA A 278 20.27 -25.56 3.89
C ALA A 278 21.06 -25.99 5.13
N THR A 279 20.61 -25.57 6.31
CA THR A 279 21.23 -25.92 7.60
C THR A 279 20.84 -27.32 8.08
N ILE A 280 19.59 -27.74 7.87
CA ILE A 280 19.05 -28.98 8.44
C ILE A 280 19.38 -30.20 7.56
N LEU A 281 19.29 -30.07 6.23
CA LEU A 281 19.46 -31.17 5.29
C LEU A 281 20.82 -31.91 5.43
N PRO A 282 21.98 -31.22 5.52
CA PRO A 282 23.26 -31.90 5.73
C PRO A 282 23.33 -32.62 7.08
N LYS A 283 22.69 -32.06 8.12
CA LYS A 283 22.64 -32.68 9.44
C LYS A 283 21.78 -33.94 9.44
N MET A 284 20.66 -33.93 8.71
CA MET A 284 19.83 -35.12 8.49
C MET A 284 20.65 -36.22 7.82
N ALA A 285 21.33 -35.94 6.71
CA ALA A 285 22.19 -36.93 6.04
C ALA A 285 23.22 -37.56 7.00
N ALA A 286 23.86 -36.74 7.82
CA ALA A 286 24.84 -37.22 8.80
C ALA A 286 24.22 -38.07 9.92
N ILE A 287 22.99 -37.77 10.36
CA ILE A 287 22.28 -38.60 11.35
C ILE A 287 21.77 -39.89 10.72
N GLU A 288 21.22 -39.85 9.51
CA GLU A 288 20.79 -41.04 8.76
C GLU A 288 21.96 -42.02 8.57
N GLN A 289 23.15 -41.51 8.21
CA GLN A 289 24.36 -42.34 8.11
C GLN A 289 24.76 -42.95 9.47
N LYS A 290 24.72 -42.16 10.56
CA LYS A 290 25.01 -42.66 11.92
C LYS A 290 24.04 -43.76 12.36
N ILE A 291 22.76 -43.63 12.01
CA ILE A 291 21.74 -44.64 12.29
C ILE A 291 22.05 -45.91 11.49
N ALA A 292 22.30 -45.77 10.18
CA ALA A 292 22.62 -46.90 9.30
C ALA A 292 23.87 -47.67 9.76
N ASP A 293 24.95 -46.96 10.11
CA ASP A 293 26.20 -47.56 10.61
C ASP A 293 25.98 -48.29 11.94
N ALA A 294 25.16 -47.72 12.84
CA ALA A 294 24.85 -48.34 14.12
C ALA A 294 23.99 -49.59 13.97
N GLU A 295 23.02 -49.57 13.05
CA GLU A 295 22.19 -50.73 12.72
C GLU A 295 22.97 -51.83 11.98
N ALA A 296 23.92 -51.46 11.11
CA ALA A 296 24.82 -52.42 10.46
C ALA A 296 25.75 -53.11 11.47
N LYS A 297 26.36 -52.35 12.39
CA LYS A 297 27.18 -52.90 13.49
C LYS A 297 26.40 -53.80 14.43
N ALA A 298 25.10 -53.53 14.64
CA ALA A 298 24.24 -54.40 15.44
C ALA A 298 23.91 -55.74 14.76
N LYS A 299 24.13 -55.86 13.44
CA LYS A 299 23.91 -57.07 12.64
C LYS A 299 25.18 -57.89 12.39
N GLU A 300 26.36 -57.39 12.75
CA GLU A 300 27.60 -58.16 12.67
C GLU A 300 27.59 -59.28 13.72
N PRO A 301 27.92 -60.54 13.35
CA PRO A 301 28.00 -61.63 14.31
C PRO A 301 29.10 -61.33 15.33
N SER A 302 28.74 -61.41 16.61
CA SER A 302 29.69 -61.26 17.70
C SER A 302 30.86 -62.24 17.49
N PRO A 303 32.13 -61.81 17.51
CA PRO A 303 33.24 -62.72 17.34
C PRO A 303 33.13 -63.83 18.40
N ALA A 304 33.26 -65.09 17.95
CA ALA A 304 33.23 -66.24 18.83
C ALA A 304 34.26 -66.04 19.96
N PRO A 305 33.91 -66.33 21.22
CA PRO A 305 34.83 -66.12 22.33
C PRO A 305 36.09 -66.96 22.10
N ALA A 306 37.25 -66.30 22.05
CA ALA A 306 38.53 -66.98 22.04
C ALA A 306 38.64 -67.87 23.30
N PRO A 307 39.18 -69.10 23.18
CA PRO A 307 39.31 -69.99 24.33
C PRO A 307 40.16 -69.34 25.42
N ALA A 308 39.63 -69.33 26.63
CA ALA A 308 40.19 -68.63 27.78
C ALA A 308 41.59 -69.15 28.14
N ALA A 309 42.63 -68.34 27.90
CA ALA A 309 43.91 -68.51 28.56
C ALA A 309 43.76 -68.09 30.04
N LYS A 310 43.91 -69.05 30.95
CA LYS A 310 43.92 -68.81 32.39
C LYS A 310 45.13 -67.95 32.75
N GLY A 311 44.89 -66.72 33.20
CA GLY A 311 45.84 -65.97 34.03
C GLY A 311 46.12 -64.54 33.60
N SER A 312 45.14 -63.63 33.71
CA SER A 312 45.41 -62.22 34.00
C SER A 312 44.14 -61.53 34.52
N LYS A 313 44.21 -60.90 35.70
CA LYS A 313 43.15 -59.99 36.20
C LYS A 313 43.22 -58.67 35.42
N ALA A 314 42.60 -58.60 34.25
CA ALA A 314 42.29 -57.34 33.59
C ALA A 314 40.78 -57.08 33.70
N LYS A 315 40.38 -55.99 34.35
CA LYS A 315 39.00 -55.49 34.34
C LYS A 315 38.56 -55.33 32.88
N PRO A 316 37.42 -55.89 32.45
CA PRO A 316 36.90 -55.58 31.11
C PRO A 316 36.60 -54.09 31.06
N LYS A 317 37.30 -53.34 30.20
CA LYS A 317 36.88 -51.99 29.80
C LYS A 317 35.52 -52.16 29.14
N LYS A 318 34.45 -51.79 29.86
CA LYS A 318 33.09 -51.72 29.34
C LYS A 318 33.15 -50.82 28.10
N ALA A 319 32.90 -51.38 26.92
CA ALA A 319 32.79 -50.59 25.70
C ALA A 319 31.76 -49.47 25.95
N PRO A 320 32.01 -48.23 25.52
CA PRO A 320 31.05 -47.15 25.70
C PRO A 320 29.73 -47.59 25.07
N ALA A 321 28.63 -47.45 25.82
CA ALA A 321 27.30 -47.71 25.29
C ALA A 321 27.13 -46.83 24.02
N PRO A 322 26.72 -47.40 22.87
CA PRO A 322 26.42 -46.57 21.72
C PRO A 322 25.34 -45.57 22.13
N PRO A 323 25.38 -44.32 21.62
CA PRO A 323 24.29 -43.38 21.84
C PRO A 323 22.96 -44.05 21.44
N PRO A 324 21.86 -43.82 22.18
CA PRO A 324 20.63 -44.54 21.91
C PRO A 324 20.17 -44.17 20.51
N ILE A 325 20.18 -45.15 19.60
CA ILE A 325 19.69 -45.04 18.22
C ILE A 325 18.31 -44.36 18.20
N GLU A 326 17.48 -44.60 19.22
CA GLU A 326 16.20 -43.94 19.46
C GLU A 326 16.27 -42.40 19.57
N ALA A 327 17.30 -41.84 20.20
CA ALA A 327 17.47 -40.38 20.29
C ALA A 327 17.82 -39.79 18.92
N TRP A 328 18.63 -40.49 18.12
CA TRP A 328 18.92 -40.09 16.74
C TRP A 328 17.69 -40.21 15.84
N LYS A 329 16.91 -41.29 15.95
CA LYS A 329 15.64 -41.46 15.22
C LYS A 329 14.63 -40.35 15.57
N LYS A 330 14.51 -39.99 16.85
CA LYS A 330 13.63 -38.90 17.29
C LYS A 330 14.08 -37.54 16.76
N GLN A 331 15.39 -37.29 16.76
CA GLN A 331 15.96 -36.05 16.23
C GLN A 331 15.79 -35.95 14.70
N ASP A 332 16.02 -37.05 13.98
CA ASP A 332 15.81 -37.14 12.54
C ASP A 332 14.35 -36.87 12.16
N LYS A 333 13.39 -37.51 12.86
CA LYS A 333 11.97 -37.23 12.69
C LYS A 333 11.63 -35.76 12.91
N LYS A 334 12.13 -35.14 13.98
CA LYS A 334 11.91 -33.71 14.25
C LYS A 334 12.40 -32.81 13.11
N TRP A 335 13.57 -33.12 12.55
CA TRP A 335 14.10 -32.37 11.41
C TRP A 335 13.32 -32.62 10.12
N LYS A 336 12.91 -33.87 9.87
CA LYS A 336 12.04 -34.22 8.75
C LYS A 336 10.71 -33.47 8.83
N ASP A 337 10.08 -33.42 10.00
CA ASP A 337 8.81 -32.70 10.19
C ASP A 337 9.00 -31.19 9.94
N ALA A 338 10.12 -30.60 10.36
CA ALA A 338 10.43 -29.18 10.16
C ALA A 338 10.73 -28.80 8.70
N VAL A 339 11.46 -29.67 7.97
CA VAL A 339 11.89 -29.42 6.60
C VAL A 339 10.83 -29.80 5.57
N THR A 340 9.96 -30.78 5.84
CA THR A 340 8.87 -31.20 4.94
C THR A 340 8.08 -30.05 4.30
N PRO A 341 7.51 -29.08 5.06
CA PRO A 341 6.78 -27.97 4.45
C PRO A 341 7.67 -27.05 3.59
N ILE A 342 8.95 -26.92 3.94
CA ILE A 342 9.91 -26.13 3.18
C ILE A 342 10.20 -26.80 1.84
N LEU A 343 10.43 -28.12 1.83
CA LEU A 343 10.63 -28.88 0.59
C LEU A 343 9.41 -28.78 -0.33
N GLY A 344 8.20 -28.83 0.23
CA GLY A 344 6.97 -28.62 -0.52
C GLY A 344 6.94 -27.25 -1.22
N SER A 345 7.36 -26.18 -0.51
CA SER A 345 7.47 -24.84 -1.13
C SER A 345 8.58 -24.74 -2.18
N MET A 346 9.71 -25.43 -1.99
CA MET A 346 10.77 -25.51 -3.00
C MET A 346 10.30 -26.23 -4.26
N ASP A 347 9.48 -27.27 -4.13
CA ASP A 347 8.90 -27.99 -5.27
C ASP A 347 7.83 -27.18 -5.99
N ALA A 348 7.03 -26.41 -5.26
CA ALA A 348 6.07 -25.47 -5.85
C ALA A 348 6.75 -24.33 -6.65
N ALA A 349 7.98 -23.97 -6.29
CA ALA A 349 8.80 -23.00 -7.01
C ALA A 349 9.37 -23.53 -8.34
N LEU A 350 9.08 -24.78 -8.70
CA LEU A 350 9.45 -25.37 -9.98
C LEU A 350 8.22 -25.57 -10.87
N PRO A 351 8.39 -25.60 -12.21
CA PRO A 351 7.34 -26.00 -13.13
C PRO A 351 6.80 -27.38 -12.75
N ALA A 352 5.48 -27.57 -12.87
CA ALA A 352 4.80 -28.81 -12.48
C ALA A 352 5.41 -30.08 -13.10
N GLN A 353 6.00 -29.98 -14.30
CA GLN A 353 6.66 -31.07 -15.01
C GLN A 353 8.04 -31.44 -14.44
N ALA A 354 8.68 -30.54 -13.68
CA ALA A 354 10.00 -30.73 -13.08
C ALA A 354 9.95 -31.07 -11.57
N ALA A 355 8.77 -30.98 -10.94
CA ALA A 355 8.58 -31.34 -9.54
C ALA A 355 8.68 -32.88 -9.34
N LYS A 356 9.81 -33.35 -8.83
CA LYS A 356 10.06 -34.77 -8.53
C LYS A 356 9.70 -35.07 -7.09
N LYS A 357 8.90 -36.12 -6.85
CA LYS A 357 8.52 -36.58 -5.50
C LYS A 357 9.69 -37.23 -4.74
N ASP A 358 10.63 -37.84 -5.45
CA ASP A 358 11.79 -38.52 -4.87
C ASP A 358 13.07 -37.77 -5.24
N ARG A 359 13.60 -36.99 -4.31
CA ARG A 359 14.85 -36.22 -4.45
C ARG A 359 15.81 -36.59 -3.33
N THR A 360 17.07 -36.80 -3.67
CA THR A 360 18.14 -37.01 -2.69
C THR A 360 18.42 -35.71 -1.93
N ILE A 361 19.11 -35.80 -0.79
CA ILE A 361 19.58 -34.62 -0.07
C ILE A 361 20.49 -33.75 -0.96
N ALA A 362 21.33 -34.36 -1.80
CA ALA A 362 22.15 -33.64 -2.77
C ALA A 362 21.31 -32.87 -3.79
N ASP A 363 20.25 -33.49 -4.34
CA ASP A 363 19.31 -32.80 -5.24
C ASP A 363 18.61 -31.62 -4.55
N ARG A 364 18.29 -31.75 -3.26
CA ARG A 364 17.67 -30.67 -2.47
C ARG A 364 18.64 -29.52 -2.25
N LEU A 365 19.91 -29.79 -1.96
CA LEU A 365 20.93 -28.75 -1.83
C LEU A 365 21.16 -28.02 -3.16
N ALA A 366 21.25 -28.75 -4.28
CA ALA A 366 21.34 -28.14 -5.60
C ALA A 366 20.09 -27.29 -5.95
N GLN A 367 18.89 -27.72 -5.53
CA GLN A 367 17.66 -26.93 -5.67
C GLN A 367 17.71 -25.64 -4.83
N ILE A 368 18.29 -25.67 -3.63
CA ILE A 368 18.50 -24.47 -2.81
C ILE A 368 19.42 -23.49 -3.56
N ASP A 369 20.53 -23.98 -4.10
CA ASP A 369 21.49 -23.15 -4.84
C ASP A 369 20.86 -22.54 -6.10
N ALA A 370 20.00 -23.28 -6.79
CA ALA A 370 19.26 -22.77 -7.96
C ALA A 370 18.22 -21.69 -7.59
N LEU A 371 17.59 -21.79 -6.41
CA LEU A 371 16.59 -20.83 -5.94
C LEU A 371 17.19 -19.59 -5.25
N ARG A 372 18.42 -19.68 -4.74
CA ARG A 372 19.14 -18.60 -4.04
C ARG A 372 19.09 -17.25 -4.78
N PRO A 373 19.43 -17.14 -6.08
CA PRO A 373 19.41 -15.87 -6.81
C PRO A 373 18.03 -15.21 -6.92
N TRP A 374 16.96 -15.95 -6.65
CA TRP A 374 15.57 -15.49 -6.71
C TRP A 374 15.02 -15.11 -5.34
N VAL A 375 15.49 -15.77 -4.28
CA VAL A 375 15.01 -15.54 -2.91
C VAL A 375 15.87 -14.55 -2.15
N ASP A 376 17.17 -14.47 -2.44
CA ASP A 376 18.07 -13.50 -1.82
C ASP A 376 17.78 -12.08 -2.29
N ASP A 377 17.18 -11.92 -3.48
CA ASP A 377 16.68 -10.65 -4.00
C ASP A 377 15.14 -10.62 -3.95
N PRO A 378 14.53 -10.18 -2.83
CA PRO A 378 13.08 -10.13 -2.69
C PRO A 378 12.42 -9.12 -3.65
N THR A 379 13.19 -8.23 -4.27
CA THR A 379 12.63 -7.24 -5.20
C THR A 379 12.08 -7.89 -6.47
N LYS A 380 12.70 -8.97 -6.95
CA LYS A 380 12.24 -9.71 -8.13
C LYS A 380 10.82 -10.23 -7.99
N ALA A 381 10.53 -10.88 -6.86
CA ALA A 381 9.20 -11.43 -6.58
C ALA A 381 8.16 -10.31 -6.38
N ALA A 382 8.54 -9.25 -5.67
CA ALA A 382 7.67 -8.09 -5.46
C ALA A 382 7.33 -7.38 -6.78
N ASP A 383 8.34 -7.17 -7.64
CA ASP A 383 8.20 -6.54 -8.94
C ASP A 383 7.32 -7.37 -9.88
N TRP A 384 7.58 -8.68 -9.97
CA TRP A 384 6.76 -9.59 -10.78
C TRP A 384 5.29 -9.56 -10.36
N LYS A 385 5.03 -9.57 -9.04
CA LYS A 385 3.67 -9.43 -8.49
C LYS A 385 3.05 -8.06 -8.79
N GLY A 386 3.86 -7.02 -8.95
CA GLY A 386 3.43 -5.66 -9.30
C GLY A 386 3.12 -5.45 -10.79
N LEU A 387 3.55 -6.36 -11.68
CA LEU A 387 3.39 -6.22 -13.13
C LEU A 387 1.94 -5.99 -13.58
N PRO A 388 0.91 -6.70 -13.07
CA PRO A 388 -0.47 -6.46 -13.44
C PRO A 388 -0.94 -5.03 -13.08
N THR A 389 -0.49 -4.50 -11.95
CA THR A 389 -0.81 -3.13 -11.51
C THR A 389 -0.22 -2.10 -12.47
N LEU A 390 1.02 -2.29 -12.94
CA LEU A 390 1.65 -1.39 -13.91
C LEU A 390 0.96 -1.42 -15.27
N ARG A 391 0.57 -2.60 -15.75
CA ARG A 391 -0.22 -2.74 -16.99
C ARG A 391 -1.58 -2.04 -16.87
N LYS A 392 -2.27 -2.24 -15.74
CA LYS A 392 -3.54 -1.56 -15.46
C LYS A 392 -3.34 -0.05 -15.39
N LEU A 393 -2.30 0.44 -14.73
CA LEU A 393 -1.95 1.87 -14.66
C LEU A 393 -1.74 2.46 -16.06
N GLN A 394 -0.99 1.79 -16.94
CA GLN A 394 -0.77 2.22 -18.31
C GLN A 394 -2.10 2.42 -19.07
N THR A 395 -3.01 1.44 -18.97
CA THR A 395 -4.34 1.52 -19.58
C THR A 395 -5.20 2.61 -18.94
N SER A 396 -5.25 2.69 -17.61
CA SER A 396 -6.08 3.67 -16.91
C SER A 396 -5.68 5.11 -17.23
N LEU A 397 -4.39 5.41 -17.36
CA LEU A 397 -3.92 6.75 -17.73
C LEU A 397 -4.39 7.20 -19.12
N THR A 398 -4.68 6.28 -20.03
CA THR A 398 -5.01 6.59 -21.43
C THR A 398 -6.48 6.37 -21.78
N GLN A 399 -7.19 5.54 -21.01
CA GLN A 399 -8.54 5.08 -21.36
C GLN A 399 -9.57 5.29 -20.26
N ASP A 400 -9.16 5.48 -19.00
CA ASP A 400 -10.08 5.63 -17.87
C ASP A 400 -10.19 7.11 -17.45
N THR A 401 -11.18 7.80 -18.01
CA THR A 401 -11.43 9.21 -17.70
C THR A 401 -11.84 9.45 -16.25
N ARG A 402 -12.41 8.47 -15.55
CA ARG A 402 -12.73 8.62 -14.11
C ARG A 402 -11.49 8.49 -13.25
N PHE A 403 -10.56 7.61 -13.60
CA PHE A 403 -9.26 7.54 -12.93
C PHE A 403 -8.48 8.85 -13.11
N VAL A 404 -8.53 9.44 -14.31
CA VAL A 404 -7.80 10.67 -14.62
C VAL A 404 -8.47 11.93 -14.06
N PHE A 405 -9.78 12.10 -14.26
CA PHE A 405 -10.50 13.35 -13.97
C PHE A 405 -11.52 13.24 -12.82
N GLY A 406 -11.84 12.04 -12.35
CA GLY A 406 -12.91 11.82 -11.39
C GLY A 406 -14.28 11.98 -12.04
N SER A 407 -15.24 12.53 -11.29
CA SER A 407 -16.52 12.95 -11.86
C SER A 407 -16.39 14.29 -12.61
N VAL A 408 -17.31 14.58 -13.54
CA VAL A 408 -17.38 15.89 -14.22
C VAL A 408 -17.46 17.06 -13.24
N LYS A 409 -18.22 16.90 -12.14
CA LYS A 409 -18.30 17.89 -11.06
C LYS A 409 -16.93 18.10 -10.40
N MET A 410 -16.21 17.01 -10.12
CA MET A 410 -14.89 17.04 -9.52
C MET A 410 -13.86 17.69 -10.45
N ALA A 411 -13.85 17.33 -11.73
CA ALA A 411 -12.96 17.90 -12.74
C ALA A 411 -13.06 19.44 -12.80
N ASN A 412 -14.27 19.99 -12.62
CA ASN A 412 -14.48 21.45 -12.55
C ASN A 412 -14.21 22.06 -11.16
N ALA A 413 -14.18 21.26 -10.10
CA ALA A 413 -13.89 21.73 -8.75
C ALA A 413 -12.37 21.90 -8.52
N ILE A 414 -11.56 21.03 -9.13
CA ILE A 414 -10.08 21.04 -9.05
C ILE A 414 -9.49 22.39 -9.45
N ASP A 415 -9.93 22.95 -10.58
CA ASP A 415 -9.45 24.26 -11.07
C ASP A 415 -9.83 25.43 -10.16
N ARG A 416 -10.85 25.25 -9.31
CA ARG A 416 -11.32 26.25 -8.33
C ARG A 416 -10.69 26.05 -6.95
N GLY A 417 -9.65 25.21 -6.85
CA GLY A 417 -8.93 24.92 -5.62
C GLY A 417 -9.56 23.84 -4.73
N SER A 418 -10.76 23.36 -5.05
CA SER A 418 -11.40 22.25 -4.32
C SER A 418 -10.92 20.89 -4.82
N GLY A 419 -10.93 19.85 -4.01
CA GLY A 419 -10.54 18.51 -4.44
C GLY A 419 -11.10 17.42 -3.54
N ASP A 420 -10.87 16.17 -3.93
CA ASP A 420 -11.10 15.05 -3.03
C ASP A 420 -9.95 14.93 -2.03
N ALA A 421 -10.22 14.23 -0.93
CA ALA A 421 -9.26 13.96 0.15
C ALA A 421 -8.56 12.60 0.02
N LYS A 422 -9.12 11.68 -0.76
CA LYS A 422 -8.66 10.29 -0.85
C LYS A 422 -8.69 9.79 -2.28
N ASP A 423 -7.60 9.14 -2.69
CA ASP A 423 -7.42 8.51 -4.00
C ASP A 423 -7.87 9.43 -5.15
N VAL A 424 -7.39 10.67 -5.05
CA VAL A 424 -7.83 11.79 -5.89
C VAL A 424 -7.51 11.57 -7.37
N PRO A 425 -8.25 12.17 -8.31
CA PRO A 425 -7.97 12.00 -9.73
C PRO A 425 -6.53 12.38 -10.10
N ILE A 426 -5.95 11.70 -11.11
CA ILE A 426 -4.58 12.01 -11.57
C ILE A 426 -4.42 13.48 -11.96
N TYR A 427 -5.48 14.10 -12.48
CA TYR A 427 -5.51 15.53 -12.77
C TYR A 427 -5.20 16.39 -11.54
N GLN A 428 -5.78 16.08 -10.38
CA GLN A 428 -5.48 16.79 -9.13
C GLN A 428 -4.01 16.63 -8.74
N LEU A 429 -3.47 15.41 -8.83
CA LEU A 429 -2.05 15.15 -8.53
C LEU A 429 -1.10 15.85 -9.52
N ALA A 430 -1.45 15.91 -10.80
CA ALA A 430 -0.65 16.59 -11.83
C ALA A 430 -0.67 18.11 -11.65
N LYS A 431 -1.76 18.69 -11.14
CA LYS A 431 -1.88 20.14 -10.90
C LYS A 431 -1.28 20.55 -9.57
N LYS A 432 -1.50 19.75 -8.52
CA LYS A 432 -1.18 20.12 -7.14
C LYS A 432 0.03 19.38 -6.59
N GLY A 433 0.33 18.16 -7.02
CA GLY A 433 1.28 17.28 -6.33
C GLY A 433 0.59 16.40 -5.27
N PHE A 434 1.37 15.58 -4.55
CA PHE A 434 0.86 14.67 -3.51
C PHE A 434 1.27 15.07 -2.09
N PHE A 435 2.20 16.02 -1.96
CA PHE A 435 2.64 16.59 -0.70
C PHE A 435 3.02 18.06 -0.89
N ASN A 436 2.22 18.95 -0.30
CA ASN A 436 2.28 20.40 -0.48
C ASN A 436 2.23 21.11 0.87
N PRO A 437 3.34 21.08 1.63
CA PRO A 437 3.46 21.91 2.82
C PRO A 437 3.41 23.40 2.46
N THR A 438 2.80 24.18 3.35
CA THR A 438 2.65 25.65 3.23
C THR A 438 3.42 26.34 4.36
N ASP A 439 3.36 27.67 4.43
CA ASP A 439 4.02 28.43 5.51
C ASP A 439 3.49 28.04 6.90
N THR A 440 2.18 27.77 7.01
CA THR A 440 1.55 27.31 8.26
C THR A 440 1.52 25.79 8.37
N TYR A 441 1.43 25.06 7.26
CA TYR A 441 1.56 23.59 7.21
C TYR A 441 2.99 23.16 6.92
N SER A 442 3.91 23.60 7.78
CA SER A 442 5.35 23.56 7.55
C SER A 442 6.05 22.42 8.30
N LEU A 443 7.33 22.18 7.99
CA LEU A 443 8.17 21.26 8.74
C LEU A 443 8.15 21.56 10.26
N ALA A 444 8.19 22.85 10.64
CA ALA A 444 8.11 23.26 12.03
C ALA A 444 6.79 22.80 12.67
N PHE A 445 5.66 22.99 11.98
CA PHE A 445 4.36 22.51 12.44
C PHE A 445 4.35 20.99 12.67
N PHE A 446 4.86 20.19 11.72
CA PHE A 446 4.94 18.73 11.87
C PHE A 446 5.80 18.31 13.07
N LYS A 447 6.95 18.96 13.28
CA LYS A 447 7.82 18.68 14.44
C LYS A 447 7.13 19.04 15.74
N THR A 448 6.44 20.18 15.81
CA THR A 448 5.71 20.60 17.00
C THR A 448 4.55 19.65 17.30
N MET A 449 3.78 19.22 16.28
CA MET A 449 2.75 18.20 16.44
C MET A 449 3.32 16.91 17.05
N MET A 450 4.45 16.40 16.55
CA MET A 450 5.12 15.22 17.13
C MET A 450 5.62 15.46 18.56
N LYS A 451 6.14 16.65 18.88
CA LYS A 451 6.54 17.02 20.26
C LYS A 451 5.37 17.01 21.24
N HIS A 452 4.14 17.19 20.76
CA HIS A 452 2.92 17.11 21.57
C HIS A 452 2.18 15.77 21.39
N GLY A 453 2.83 14.75 20.82
CA GLY A 453 2.30 13.38 20.80
C GLY A 453 1.40 13.05 19.61
N PHE A 454 1.42 13.84 18.54
CA PHE A 454 0.71 13.54 17.30
C PHE A 454 1.61 12.85 16.26
N ASP A 455 1.20 11.68 15.78
CA ASP A 455 1.86 10.94 14.69
C ASP A 455 1.36 11.41 13.33
N PRO A 456 2.23 11.96 12.46
CA PRO A 456 1.82 12.48 11.16
C PRO A 456 1.60 11.36 10.15
N GLY A 457 0.47 11.41 9.45
CA GLY A 457 0.04 10.45 8.43
C GLY A 457 0.94 10.36 7.22
N VAL A 458 1.72 11.42 6.95
CA VAL A 458 2.74 11.42 5.91
C VAL A 458 3.86 10.39 6.15
N THR A 459 3.98 9.84 7.36
CA THR A 459 4.98 8.81 7.72
C THR A 459 4.42 7.39 7.75
N TRP A 460 3.15 7.21 7.40
CA TRP A 460 2.50 5.91 7.43
C TRP A 460 3.08 4.97 6.36
N GLY A 461 2.90 3.67 6.57
CA GLY A 461 3.71 2.58 5.99
C GLY A 461 3.90 2.62 4.46
N PRO A 462 4.81 1.76 3.95
CA PRO A 462 5.38 1.96 2.62
C PRO A 462 4.34 1.92 1.50
N GLY A 463 4.37 2.97 0.68
CA GLY A 463 3.67 3.06 -0.60
C GLY A 463 2.38 3.85 -0.59
N TRP A 464 1.75 4.11 0.54
CA TRP A 464 0.63 5.04 0.62
C TRP A 464 1.01 6.26 1.46
N THR A 465 0.37 7.39 1.21
CA THR A 465 0.60 8.63 1.97
C THR A 465 -0.74 9.14 2.46
N ASP A 466 -0.78 9.66 3.68
CA ASP A 466 -1.93 10.37 4.23
C ASP A 466 -1.47 11.70 4.81
N ALA A 467 -0.98 12.56 3.92
CA ALA A 467 -0.21 13.73 4.32
C ALA A 467 -1.03 14.81 5.03
N MET A 468 -2.35 14.74 4.97
CA MET A 468 -3.28 15.63 5.68
C MET A 468 -3.46 15.24 7.15
N HIS A 469 -3.21 13.99 7.52
CA HIS A 469 -3.71 13.42 8.76
C HIS A 469 -2.71 13.48 9.92
N PHE A 470 -3.22 13.64 11.14
CA PHE A 470 -2.48 13.43 12.38
C PHE A 470 -3.30 12.63 13.39
N ASP A 471 -2.68 11.67 14.04
CA ASP A 471 -3.26 10.89 15.13
C ASP A 471 -2.60 11.24 16.47
N TYR A 472 -3.38 11.61 17.49
CA TYR A 472 -2.91 11.68 18.86
C TYR A 472 -2.63 10.27 19.40
N VAL A 473 -1.36 9.95 19.59
CA VAL A 473 -0.90 8.56 19.79
C VAL A 473 -1.51 7.92 21.05
N GLN A 474 -1.47 8.63 22.17
CA GLN A 474 -1.98 8.11 23.46
C GLN A 474 -3.48 7.80 23.40
N GLY A 475 -4.26 8.68 22.77
CA GLY A 475 -5.70 8.45 22.55
C GLY A 475 -5.95 7.27 21.60
N PHE A 476 -5.15 7.13 20.55
CA PHE A 476 -5.32 6.05 19.57
C PHE A 476 -4.99 4.66 20.16
N HIS A 477 -4.05 4.55 21.10
CA HIS A 477 -3.80 3.30 21.83
C HIS A 477 -5.03 2.82 22.60
N GLN A 478 -5.82 3.75 23.17
CA GLN A 478 -7.11 3.44 23.81
C GLN A 478 -8.15 2.85 22.84
N ILE A 479 -8.01 3.05 21.53
CA ILE A 479 -8.88 2.43 20.52
C ILE A 479 -8.36 1.04 20.12
N VAL A 480 -7.04 0.92 19.89
CA VAL A 480 -6.43 -0.29 19.32
C VAL A 480 -6.34 -1.43 20.34
N ASP A 481 -6.08 -1.12 21.62
CA ASP A 481 -6.05 -2.12 22.69
C ASP A 481 -7.43 -2.74 22.94
N TYR A 482 -8.50 -2.07 22.49
CA TYR A 482 -9.89 -2.51 22.56
C TYR A 482 -10.45 -3.04 21.23
N ALA A 483 -9.60 -3.32 20.23
CA ALA A 483 -10.05 -3.74 18.91
C ALA A 483 -10.94 -5.01 18.98
N CYS A 484 -12.23 -4.82 18.67
CA CYS A 484 -13.26 -5.85 18.62
C CYS A 484 -13.00 -6.87 17.49
N GLY A 485 -12.20 -7.89 17.79
CA GLY A 485 -12.05 -9.10 16.98
C GLY A 485 -12.80 -10.29 17.60
N PRO A 486 -13.27 -11.27 16.80
CA PRO A 486 -13.82 -12.50 17.35
C PRO A 486 -12.74 -13.23 18.13
N GLY A 487 -12.94 -13.40 19.44
CA GLY A 487 -12.09 -14.23 20.30
C GLY A 487 -11.17 -13.51 21.30
N LYS A 488 -11.15 -12.18 21.36
CA LYS A 488 -10.48 -11.46 22.46
C LYS A 488 -11.51 -11.10 23.52
N LYS A 489 -11.61 -11.96 24.54
CA LYS A 489 -12.51 -11.76 25.69
C LYS A 489 -12.02 -10.64 26.60
N LYS A 490 -13.00 -10.01 27.25
CA LYS A 490 -12.87 -9.20 28.47
C LYS A 490 -12.06 -9.93 29.54
#